data_AF-A0A2E3F515-F1
#
_entry.id   AF-A0A2E3F515-F1
#
_cell.length_a   1.000
_cell.length_b   1.000
_cell.length_c   1.000
_cell.angle_alpha   90.00
_cell.angle_beta   90.00
_cell.angle_gamma   90.00
#
_symmetry.space_group_name_H-M   'P 1'
#
loop_
_entity.id
_entity.type
_entity.pdbx_description
1 polymer ?
#
loop_
_entity_poly.entity_id
_entity_poly.type
_entity_poly.pdbx_seq_one_letter_code
_entity_poly.pdbx_strand_id
1 'polypeptide(L)'
;MKPVLKIQFSDFWPGFIVEENYIYRLLSKNYKLEISDNPEVLIYSCFGNEFLKFKCLRIFFTSKNRNTNFLETDYSISFEFKKTKRHYRLPYFAVRILESNLLNQLKIPEFEESLKLYDAREFCLMVVSNTRSQERIDFYKKMDGFRSVASGGKYLNTTKTPVSNKIDFIQNYPFAMSYENEYQPGYLKEKIIDTFLAKTIPI
;
A
#
# COMPACT_ATOMS: atom_id res chain seq x y z
N MET A 1 -20.35 -23.00 17.93
CA MET A 1 -20.84 -21.69 17.46
C MET A 1 -19.71 -20.67 17.60
N LYS A 2 -19.58 -19.72 16.67
CA LYS A 2 -18.59 -18.64 16.82
C LYS A 2 -19.06 -17.66 17.90
N PRO A 3 -18.17 -17.17 18.79
CA PRO A 3 -18.51 -16.10 19.72
C PRO A 3 -18.91 -14.82 18.95
N VAL A 4 -19.86 -14.07 19.50
CA VAL A 4 -20.24 -12.75 18.98
C VAL A 4 -19.19 -11.73 19.40
N LEU A 5 -18.82 -10.83 18.49
CA LEU A 5 -17.95 -9.69 18.77
C LEU A 5 -18.60 -8.43 18.19
N LYS A 6 -18.92 -7.47 19.06
CA LYS A 6 -19.41 -6.15 18.63
C LYS A 6 -18.24 -5.27 18.22
N ILE A 7 -18.23 -4.84 16.97
CA ILE A 7 -17.11 -4.11 16.37
C ILE A 7 -17.62 -2.86 15.66
N GLN A 8 -16.75 -1.87 15.47
CA GLN A 8 -17.01 -0.74 14.61
C GLN A 8 -15.75 -0.37 13.82
N PHE A 9 -15.94 0.31 12.69
CA PHE A 9 -14.89 0.90 11.88
C PHE A 9 -15.11 2.40 11.72
N SER A 10 -14.07 3.21 11.89
CA SER A 10 -14.16 4.67 11.69
C SER A 10 -12.91 5.26 11.02
N ASP A 11 -13.04 6.47 10.47
CA ASP A 11 -11.91 7.27 9.98
C ASP A 11 -11.08 6.60 8.86
N PHE A 12 -11.69 5.67 8.12
CA PHE A 12 -11.12 5.08 6.90
C PHE A 12 -11.31 6.01 5.69
N TRP A 13 -10.64 5.67 4.59
CA TRP A 13 -10.71 6.47 3.36
C TRP A 13 -12.13 6.56 2.78
N PRO A 14 -12.44 7.61 2.00
CA PRO A 14 -13.72 7.70 1.29
C PRO A 14 -14.00 6.46 0.43
N GLY A 15 -15.22 5.92 0.52
CA GLY A 15 -15.61 4.70 -0.19
C GLY A 15 -15.15 3.39 0.48
N PHE A 16 -14.72 3.44 1.74
CA PHE A 16 -14.42 2.23 2.51
C PHE A 16 -15.66 1.36 2.70
N ILE A 17 -15.52 0.06 2.38
CA ILE A 17 -16.55 -0.96 2.57
C ILE A 17 -16.04 -1.94 3.63
N VAL A 18 -16.76 -2.05 4.75
CA VAL A 18 -16.34 -2.79 5.94
C VAL A 18 -16.15 -4.27 5.63
N GLU A 19 -17.12 -4.89 4.95
CA GLU A 19 -17.16 -6.33 4.68
C GLU A 19 -16.07 -6.78 3.71
N GLU A 20 -15.61 -5.86 2.84
CA GLU A 20 -14.51 -6.10 1.92
C GLU A 20 -13.14 -5.92 2.60
N ASN A 21 -13.06 -5.29 3.76
CA ASN A 21 -11.79 -5.08 4.42
C ASN A 21 -11.19 -6.42 4.91
N TYR A 22 -9.89 -6.62 4.66
CA TYR A 22 -9.23 -7.86 5.04
C TYR A 22 -9.25 -8.13 6.56
N ILE A 23 -9.24 -7.10 7.41
CA ILE A 23 -9.30 -7.27 8.87
C ILE A 23 -10.67 -7.81 9.27
N TYR A 24 -11.74 -7.26 8.70
CA TYR A 24 -13.10 -7.78 8.87
C TYR A 24 -13.19 -9.25 8.43
N ARG A 25 -12.70 -9.57 7.23
CA ARG A 25 -12.69 -10.95 6.70
C ARG A 25 -11.86 -11.91 7.54
N LEU A 26 -10.77 -11.47 8.16
CA LEU A 26 -9.94 -12.29 9.03
C LEU A 26 -10.64 -12.55 10.37
N LEU A 27 -11.23 -11.53 10.99
CA LEU A 27 -11.95 -11.66 12.24
C LEU A 27 -13.21 -12.53 12.09
N SER A 28 -13.94 -12.41 10.98
CA SER A 28 -15.15 -13.19 10.72
C SER A 28 -14.89 -14.70 10.58
N LYS A 29 -13.64 -15.13 10.38
CA LYS A 29 -13.26 -16.56 10.45
C LYS A 29 -13.46 -17.15 11.85
N ASN A 30 -13.25 -16.35 12.89
CA ASN A 30 -13.28 -16.80 14.28
C ASN A 30 -14.49 -16.27 15.07
N TYR A 31 -15.06 -15.13 14.65
CA TYR A 31 -16.16 -14.45 15.35
C TYR A 31 -17.40 -14.30 14.45
N LYS A 32 -18.57 -14.22 15.06
CA LYS A 32 -19.75 -13.61 14.44
C LYS A 32 -19.68 -12.10 14.71
N LEU A 33 -19.35 -11.32 13.69
CA LEU A 33 -19.18 -9.88 13.82
C LEU A 33 -20.53 -9.17 13.78
N GLU A 34 -20.74 -8.22 14.68
CA GLU A 34 -21.90 -7.33 14.71
C GLU A 34 -21.44 -5.89 14.71
N ILE A 35 -21.78 -5.13 13.67
CA ILE A 35 -21.49 -3.69 13.60
C ILE A 35 -22.36 -2.96 14.61
N SER A 36 -21.75 -2.16 15.50
CA SER A 36 -22.46 -1.53 16.61
C SER A 36 -21.96 -0.11 16.90
N ASP A 37 -22.88 0.77 17.31
CA ASP A 37 -22.55 2.10 17.84
C ASP A 37 -21.99 2.06 19.27
N ASN A 38 -22.15 0.92 19.97
CA ASN A 38 -21.50 0.65 21.26
C ASN A 38 -20.62 -0.62 21.15
N PRO A 39 -19.50 -0.55 20.40
CA PRO A 39 -18.66 -1.70 20.10
C PRO A 39 -17.75 -2.07 21.28
N GLU A 40 -17.34 -3.34 21.34
CA GLU A 40 -16.27 -3.79 22.24
C GLU A 40 -14.89 -3.41 21.70
N VAL A 41 -14.75 -3.42 20.36
CA VAL A 41 -13.52 -3.08 19.64
C VAL A 41 -13.83 -2.07 18.54
N LEU A 42 -13.08 -0.98 18.49
CA LEU A 42 -13.04 -0.06 17.36
C LEU A 42 -11.75 -0.27 16.59
N ILE A 43 -11.86 -0.48 15.27
CA ILE A 43 -10.72 -0.38 14.35
C ILE A 43 -10.86 0.95 13.62
N TYR A 44 -9.81 1.78 13.62
CA TYR A 44 -9.90 3.10 12.99
C TYR A 44 -8.65 3.48 12.22
N SER A 45 -8.78 4.43 11.29
CA SER A 45 -7.66 4.98 10.53
C SER A 45 -7.50 6.49 10.70
N CYS A 46 -6.75 7.15 9.82
CA CYS A 46 -6.27 8.52 10.01
C CYS A 46 -6.93 9.56 9.10
N PHE A 47 -8.13 9.30 8.59
CA PHE A 47 -8.85 10.23 7.70
C PHE A 47 -9.84 11.15 8.44
N GLY A 48 -9.95 11.03 9.76
CA GLY A 48 -10.88 11.81 10.59
C GLY A 48 -10.60 11.67 12.08
N ASN A 49 -11.56 12.09 12.90
CA ASN A 49 -11.49 12.07 14.36
C ASN A 49 -12.72 11.41 15.01
N GLU A 50 -13.51 10.64 14.25
CA GLU A 50 -14.73 9.97 14.74
C GLU A 50 -14.42 8.95 15.84
N PHE A 51 -13.22 8.36 15.81
CA PHE A 51 -12.73 7.43 16.83
C PHE A 51 -12.77 8.00 18.26
N LEU A 52 -12.74 9.34 18.43
CA LEU A 52 -12.82 10.01 19.73
C LEU A 52 -14.20 9.84 20.41
N LYS A 53 -15.25 9.50 19.65
CA LYS A 53 -16.60 9.31 20.17
C LYS A 53 -16.76 7.96 20.91
N PHE A 54 -15.85 7.01 20.67
CA PHE A 54 -15.96 5.65 21.18
C PHE A 54 -15.13 5.45 22.46
N LYS A 55 -15.74 4.83 23.47
CA LYS A 55 -15.13 4.50 24.76
C LYS A 55 -14.94 2.99 24.90
N CYS A 56 -14.16 2.40 24.00
CA CYS A 56 -13.90 0.95 23.93
C CYS A 56 -12.42 0.68 23.59
N LEU A 57 -12.06 -0.60 23.41
CA LEU A 57 -10.71 -0.96 22.96
C LEU A 57 -10.49 -0.44 21.53
N ARG A 58 -9.43 0.34 21.32
CA ARG A 58 -9.11 0.97 20.05
C ARG A 58 -7.88 0.33 19.39
N ILE A 59 -8.02 0.01 18.12
CA ILE A 59 -6.95 -0.51 17.26
C ILE A 59 -6.75 0.46 16.10
N PHE A 60 -5.63 1.17 16.11
CA PHE A 60 -5.24 2.04 15.01
C PHE A 60 -4.68 1.23 13.84
N PHE A 61 -5.17 1.47 12.64
CA PHE A 61 -4.66 0.88 11.40
C PHE A 61 -4.35 1.98 10.38
N THR A 62 -3.20 1.91 9.70
CA THR A 62 -2.87 2.89 8.66
C THR A 62 -2.10 2.32 7.46
N SER A 63 -2.52 2.77 6.27
CA SER A 63 -1.76 2.69 5.01
C SER A 63 -1.13 4.03 4.61
N LYS A 64 -1.34 5.08 5.41
CA LYS A 64 -0.74 6.41 5.24
C LYS A 64 0.49 6.55 6.12
N ASN A 65 1.34 7.51 5.76
CA ASN A 65 2.52 7.86 6.51
C ASN A 65 2.14 8.62 7.79
N ARG A 66 1.60 7.89 8.77
CA ARG A 66 1.10 8.42 10.03
C ARG A 66 1.62 7.56 11.17
N ASN A 67 2.32 8.19 12.10
CA ASN A 67 2.79 7.53 13.31
C ASN A 67 1.63 7.19 14.25
N THR A 68 1.76 6.06 14.93
CA THR A 68 0.86 5.65 15.99
C THR A 68 0.96 6.59 17.18
N ASN A 69 -0.18 7.06 17.69
CA ASN A 69 -0.29 7.76 18.97
C ASN A 69 -0.94 6.86 20.04
N PHE A 70 -0.15 6.33 20.97
CA PHE A 70 -0.64 5.43 22.03
C PHE A 70 -1.41 6.12 23.17
N LEU A 71 -1.51 7.46 23.15
CA LEU A 71 -2.46 8.18 24.00
C LEU A 71 -3.91 8.03 23.47
N GLU A 72 -4.05 7.76 22.18
CA GLU A 72 -5.34 7.67 21.47
C GLU A 72 -5.74 6.24 21.12
N THR A 73 -4.83 5.28 21.20
CA THR A 73 -5.09 3.88 20.81
C THR A 73 -4.51 2.89 21.80
N ASP A 74 -5.18 1.75 21.96
CA ASP A 74 -4.69 0.65 22.79
C ASP A 74 -3.70 -0.20 22.02
N TYR A 75 -4.02 -0.53 20.76
CA TYR A 75 -3.18 -1.31 19.85
C TYR A 75 -3.01 -0.61 18.51
N SER A 76 -2.03 -1.06 17.73
CA SER A 76 -1.74 -0.50 16.41
C SER A 76 -1.27 -1.55 15.42
N ILE A 77 -1.69 -1.39 14.17
CA ILE A 77 -1.28 -2.16 13.01
C ILE A 77 -0.72 -1.16 12.00
N SER A 78 0.60 -1.10 11.87
CA SER A 78 1.26 -0.08 11.04
C SER A 78 2.55 -0.58 10.39
N PHE A 79 3.21 0.29 9.64
CA PHE A 79 4.48 -0.01 8.99
C PHE A 79 5.72 0.21 9.89
N GLU A 80 5.52 0.86 11.05
CA GLU A 80 6.59 1.33 11.93
C GLU A 80 7.43 0.18 12.51
N PHE A 81 8.70 0.43 12.82
CA PHE A 81 9.57 -0.52 13.52
C PHE A 81 9.45 -0.42 15.05
N LYS A 82 8.22 -0.44 15.59
CA LYS A 82 8.02 -0.40 17.05
C LYS A 82 8.15 -1.79 17.67
N LYS A 83 8.98 -1.91 18.71
CA LYS A 83 9.16 -3.12 19.52
C LYS A 83 8.30 -3.07 20.78
N THR A 84 6.99 -3.24 20.62
CA THR A 84 6.04 -3.31 21.75
C THR A 84 4.97 -4.35 21.48
N LYS A 85 4.45 -5.00 22.52
CA LYS A 85 3.32 -5.94 22.42
C LYS A 85 2.02 -5.27 21.96
N ARG A 86 1.95 -3.93 22.01
CA ARG A 86 0.82 -3.11 21.55
C ARG A 86 0.87 -2.79 20.05
N HIS A 87 1.89 -3.26 19.33
CA HIS A 87 2.08 -2.95 17.91
C HIS A 87 2.32 -4.23 17.10
N TYR A 88 1.56 -4.38 16.02
CA TYR A 88 1.79 -5.38 15.00
C TYR A 88 2.26 -4.70 13.71
N ARG A 89 3.45 -5.09 13.23
CA ARG A 89 4.00 -4.49 12.01
C ARG A 89 3.42 -5.17 10.78
N LEU A 90 2.66 -4.41 10.00
CA LEU A 90 2.09 -4.82 8.72
C LEU A 90 2.18 -3.67 7.69
N PRO A 91 3.28 -3.59 6.92
CA PRO A 91 3.41 -2.60 5.86
C PRO A 91 2.37 -2.82 4.75
N TYR A 92 2.01 -1.76 4.04
CA TYR A 92 0.92 -1.84 3.06
C TYR A 92 1.24 -2.73 1.86
N PHE A 93 2.53 -2.91 1.51
CA PHE A 93 2.92 -3.89 0.50
C PHE A 93 2.46 -5.32 0.85
N ALA A 94 2.48 -5.68 2.14
CA ALA A 94 2.05 -7.00 2.59
C ALA A 94 0.52 -7.11 2.51
N VAL A 95 -0.20 -6.06 2.88
CA VAL A 95 -1.66 -5.97 2.70
C VAL A 95 -2.03 -6.17 1.23
N ARG A 96 -1.32 -5.50 0.31
CA ARG A 96 -1.51 -5.63 -1.14
C ARG A 96 -1.36 -7.08 -1.62
N ILE A 97 -0.31 -7.79 -1.16
CA ILE A 97 -0.10 -9.20 -1.50
C ILE A 97 -1.25 -10.07 -0.99
N LEU A 98 -1.66 -9.86 0.27
CA LEU A 98 -2.70 -10.67 0.93
C LEU A 98 -4.09 -10.48 0.31
N GLU A 99 -4.49 -9.22 0.08
CA GLU A 99 -5.82 -8.90 -0.47
C GLU A 99 -5.99 -9.39 -1.90
N SER A 100 -4.91 -9.37 -2.69
CA SER A 100 -4.95 -9.73 -4.11
C SER A 100 -4.42 -11.14 -4.39
N ASN A 101 -4.12 -11.92 -3.35
CA ASN A 101 -3.58 -13.29 -3.46
C ASN A 101 -2.37 -13.41 -4.42
N LEU A 102 -1.44 -12.45 -4.33
CA LEU A 102 -0.35 -12.29 -5.31
C LEU A 102 0.90 -13.11 -4.99
N LEU A 103 0.92 -13.83 -3.87
CA LEU A 103 2.13 -14.49 -3.38
C LEU A 103 2.72 -15.48 -4.41
N ASN A 104 1.86 -16.26 -5.08
CA ASN A 104 2.29 -17.24 -6.08
C ASN A 104 2.70 -16.60 -7.43
N GLN A 105 2.41 -15.31 -7.62
CA GLN A 105 2.77 -14.55 -8.83
C GLN A 105 4.12 -13.87 -8.70
N LEU A 106 4.61 -13.67 -7.46
CA LEU A 106 5.95 -13.17 -7.19
C LEU A 106 6.98 -14.25 -7.50
N LYS A 107 7.42 -14.30 -8.76
CA LYS A 107 8.46 -15.20 -9.25
C LYS A 107 9.69 -14.41 -9.66
N ILE A 108 10.84 -14.88 -9.22
CA ILE A 108 12.12 -14.36 -9.67
C ILE A 108 12.46 -15.08 -10.99
N PRO A 109 12.62 -14.36 -12.11
CA PRO A 109 13.07 -14.98 -13.36
C PRO A 109 14.49 -15.50 -13.22
N GLU A 110 14.82 -16.56 -13.96
CA GLU A 110 16.19 -17.05 -14.05
C GLU A 110 17.09 -16.01 -14.74
N PHE A 111 18.41 -16.17 -14.61
CA PHE A 111 19.38 -15.21 -15.15
C PHE A 111 19.21 -14.97 -16.66
N GLU A 112 19.11 -16.04 -17.45
CA GLU A 112 18.92 -15.96 -18.92
C GLU A 112 17.60 -15.30 -19.32
N GLU A 113 16.52 -15.56 -18.56
CA GLU A 113 15.25 -14.87 -18.77
C GLU A 113 15.38 -13.38 -18.45
N SER A 114 16.08 -13.05 -17.36
CA SER A 114 16.31 -11.67 -16.93
C SER A 114 17.08 -10.87 -17.97
N LEU A 115 18.12 -11.45 -18.59
CA LEU A 115 18.88 -10.81 -19.66
C LEU A 115 18.00 -10.53 -20.89
N LYS A 116 17.22 -11.52 -21.32
CA LYS A 116 16.28 -11.35 -22.47
C LYS A 116 15.26 -10.25 -22.20
N LEU A 117 14.70 -10.20 -21.00
CA LEU A 117 13.77 -9.15 -20.60
C LEU A 117 14.45 -7.79 -20.59
N TYR A 118 15.69 -7.70 -20.09
CA TYR A 118 16.44 -6.45 -20.04
C TYR A 118 16.67 -5.86 -21.45
N ASP A 119 17.14 -6.68 -22.39
CA ASP A 119 17.50 -6.22 -23.74
C ASP A 119 16.29 -5.84 -24.61
N ALA A 120 15.13 -6.47 -24.36
CA ALA A 120 13.92 -6.28 -25.16
C ALA A 120 13.06 -5.08 -24.73
N ARG A 121 13.43 -4.37 -23.66
CA ARG A 121 12.57 -3.39 -22.98
C ARG A 121 13.11 -1.96 -23.08
N GLU A 122 12.21 -0.99 -23.02
CA GLU A 122 12.55 0.43 -22.99
C GLU A 122 13.14 0.84 -21.64
N PHE A 123 13.99 1.87 -21.58
CA PHE A 123 14.87 2.13 -20.43
C PHE A 123 14.21 2.12 -19.04
N CYS A 124 13.28 3.03 -18.76
CA CYS A 124 12.78 3.25 -17.40
C CYS A 124 11.42 3.92 -17.46
N LEU A 125 10.63 3.73 -16.41
CA LEU A 125 9.35 4.41 -16.26
C LEU A 125 9.08 4.93 -14.85
N MET A 126 8.01 5.73 -14.74
CA MET A 126 7.25 5.94 -13.51
C MET A 126 5.73 5.84 -13.77
N VAL A 127 4.96 5.47 -12.75
CA VAL A 127 3.48 5.57 -12.78
C VAL A 127 3.02 6.37 -11.57
N VAL A 128 2.85 7.68 -11.76
CA VAL A 128 2.56 8.64 -10.68
C VAL A 128 1.43 9.57 -11.08
N SER A 129 0.45 9.71 -10.19
CA SER A 129 -0.63 10.70 -10.32
C SER A 129 -0.63 11.75 -9.22
N ASN A 130 0.08 11.48 -8.11
CA ASN A 130 0.22 12.42 -6.99
C ASN A 130 1.49 13.26 -7.17
N THR A 131 1.35 14.57 -7.22
CA THR A 131 2.47 15.52 -7.39
C THR A 131 3.21 15.85 -6.09
N ARG A 132 2.70 15.39 -4.94
CA ARG A 132 3.24 15.70 -3.62
C ARG A 132 4.42 14.81 -3.27
N SER A 133 5.54 14.98 -3.99
CA SER A 133 6.86 14.42 -3.67
C SER A 133 7.91 15.09 -4.54
N GLN A 134 8.58 16.12 -4.01
CA GLN A 134 9.58 16.87 -4.77
C GLN A 134 10.78 15.99 -5.14
N GLU A 135 11.25 15.18 -4.19
CA GLU A 135 12.38 14.26 -4.40
C GLU A 135 12.15 13.31 -5.57
N ARG A 136 10.96 12.67 -5.66
CA ARG A 136 10.60 11.81 -6.78
C ARG A 136 10.61 12.55 -8.11
N ILE A 137 10.11 13.79 -8.13
CA ILE A 137 10.02 14.61 -9.33
C ILE A 137 11.40 15.07 -9.80
N ASP A 138 12.26 15.47 -8.87
CA ASP A 138 13.63 15.88 -9.18
C ASP A 138 14.46 14.71 -9.68
N PHE A 139 14.29 13.52 -9.07
CA PHE A 139 14.94 12.31 -9.55
C PHE A 139 14.47 11.95 -10.97
N TYR A 140 13.15 12.01 -11.23
CA TYR A 140 12.60 11.77 -12.57
C TYR A 140 13.22 12.69 -13.61
N LYS A 141 13.25 14.01 -13.36
CA LYS A 141 13.80 14.99 -14.30
C LYS A 141 15.29 14.77 -14.57
N LYS A 142 16.07 14.41 -13.56
CA LYS A 142 17.50 14.08 -13.72
C LYS A 142 17.70 12.82 -14.56
N MET A 143 16.91 11.78 -14.31
CA MET A 143 16.96 10.54 -15.10
C MET A 143 16.52 10.77 -16.54
N ASP A 144 15.43 11.49 -16.75
CA ASP A 144 14.88 11.81 -18.08
C ASP A 144 15.85 12.65 -18.91
N GLY A 145 16.55 13.59 -18.28
CA GLY A 145 17.63 14.36 -18.92
C GLY A 145 18.86 13.55 -19.32
N PHE A 146 19.07 12.36 -18.72
CA PHE A 146 20.13 11.43 -19.11
C PHE A 146 19.65 10.48 -20.21
N ARG A 147 18.48 9.86 -20.03
CA ARG A 147 17.83 8.98 -21.00
C ARG A 147 16.33 8.98 -20.73
N SER A 148 15.52 9.10 -21.77
CA SER A 148 14.06 9.29 -21.66
C SER A 148 13.40 8.27 -20.73
N VAL A 149 12.56 8.78 -19.81
CA VAL A 149 11.80 8.00 -18.83
C VAL A 149 10.31 8.14 -19.12
N ALA A 150 9.64 7.02 -19.37
CA ALA A 150 8.21 7.01 -19.63
C ALA A 150 7.41 7.35 -18.36
N SER A 151 6.25 8.00 -18.51
CA SER A 151 5.32 8.24 -17.40
C SER A 151 3.90 7.82 -17.79
N GLY A 152 3.40 6.78 -17.12
CA GLY A 152 2.05 6.23 -17.36
C GLY A 152 0.96 6.78 -16.44
N GLY A 153 1.32 7.60 -15.44
CA GLY A 153 0.36 8.17 -14.49
C GLY A 153 -0.28 9.47 -15.00
N LYS A 154 -1.06 10.17 -14.16
CA LYS A 154 -1.64 11.47 -14.55
C LYS A 154 -0.61 12.60 -14.62
N TYR A 155 0.54 12.46 -13.96
CA TYR A 155 1.54 13.50 -13.84
C TYR A 155 2.71 13.26 -14.80
N LEU A 156 3.14 14.32 -15.51
CA LEU A 156 4.19 14.26 -16.54
C LEU A 156 3.98 13.12 -17.55
N ASN A 157 2.71 12.82 -17.87
CA ASN A 157 2.33 11.67 -18.68
C ASN A 157 2.96 11.74 -20.08
N THR A 158 3.58 10.64 -20.52
CA THR A 158 4.17 10.51 -21.87
C THR A 158 3.35 9.58 -22.77
N THR A 159 2.32 8.93 -22.24
CA THR A 159 1.47 7.93 -22.92
C THR A 159 0.17 8.53 -23.50
N LYS A 160 0.04 9.86 -23.55
CA LYS A 160 -1.16 10.66 -23.88
C LYS A 160 -2.29 10.57 -22.86
N THR A 161 -2.60 9.37 -22.36
CA THR A 161 -3.61 9.13 -21.32
C THR A 161 -3.06 8.24 -20.22
N PRO A 162 -3.55 8.35 -18.97
CA PRO A 162 -3.17 7.43 -17.90
C PRO A 162 -3.39 5.98 -18.31
N VAL A 163 -2.41 5.12 -18.03
CA VAL A 163 -2.46 3.70 -18.40
C VAL A 163 -3.56 2.97 -17.64
N SER A 164 -4.28 2.09 -18.33
CA SER A 164 -5.40 1.33 -17.76
C SER A 164 -4.93 0.17 -16.88
N ASN A 165 -3.90 -0.56 -17.30
CA ASN A 165 -3.26 -1.60 -16.51
C ASN A 165 -1.82 -1.22 -16.17
N LYS A 166 -1.57 -0.98 -14.88
CA LYS A 166 -0.27 -0.56 -14.36
C LYS A 166 0.80 -1.64 -14.55
N ILE A 167 0.49 -2.91 -14.27
CA ILE A 167 1.48 -4.00 -14.34
C ILE A 167 1.85 -4.28 -15.80
N ASP A 168 0.87 -4.29 -16.70
CA ASP A 168 1.10 -4.48 -18.13
C ASP A 168 1.94 -3.36 -18.75
N PHE A 169 1.85 -2.15 -18.20
CA PHE A 169 2.73 -1.06 -18.59
C PHE A 169 4.14 -1.26 -18.03
N ILE A 170 4.27 -1.61 -16.74
CA ILE A 170 5.56 -1.81 -16.07
C ILE A 170 6.43 -2.86 -16.76
N GLN A 171 5.84 -3.97 -17.19
CA GLN A 171 6.58 -5.09 -17.79
C GLN A 171 7.26 -4.76 -19.14
N ASN A 172 7.05 -3.57 -19.72
CA ASN A 172 7.75 -3.12 -20.94
C ASN A 172 9.08 -2.43 -20.64
N TYR A 173 9.46 -2.32 -19.36
CA TYR A 173 10.64 -1.59 -18.91
C TYR A 173 11.45 -2.45 -17.93
N PRO A 174 12.80 -2.46 -17.98
CA PRO A 174 13.64 -3.16 -17.03
C PRO A 174 13.77 -2.41 -15.70
N PHE A 175 13.53 -1.10 -15.68
CA PHE A 175 13.54 -0.27 -14.47
C PHE A 175 12.22 0.47 -14.25
N ALA A 176 11.78 0.55 -13.00
CA ALA A 176 10.62 1.34 -12.60
C ALA A 176 10.89 2.14 -11.33
N MET A 177 10.73 3.46 -11.42
CA MET A 177 10.80 4.37 -10.28
C MET A 177 9.67 4.08 -9.29
N SER A 178 10.03 3.43 -8.18
CA SER A 178 9.12 2.90 -7.16
C SER A 178 9.06 3.80 -5.91
N TYR A 179 9.35 5.09 -6.09
CA TYR A 179 9.39 6.10 -5.03
C TYR A 179 8.03 6.29 -4.35
N GLU A 180 8.03 6.22 -3.02
CA GLU A 180 6.90 6.64 -2.22
C GLU A 180 6.71 8.16 -2.26
N ASN A 181 5.54 8.64 -1.84
CA ASN A 181 5.28 10.09 -1.82
C ASN A 181 6.03 10.80 -0.70
N GLU A 182 6.37 10.10 0.37
CA GLU A 182 7.04 10.63 1.55
C GLU A 182 8.03 9.59 2.07
N TYR A 183 9.10 10.06 2.70
CA TYR A 183 10.09 9.21 3.33
C TYR A 183 9.72 8.96 4.80
N GLN A 184 9.64 7.68 5.18
CA GLN A 184 9.68 7.27 6.58
C GLN A 184 10.20 5.82 6.69
N PRO A 185 11.06 5.49 7.67
CA PRO A 185 11.53 4.12 7.88
C PRO A 185 10.37 3.12 8.00
N GLY A 186 10.40 2.11 7.13
CA GLY A 186 9.40 1.05 7.08
C GLY A 186 8.18 1.36 6.21
N TYR A 187 7.99 2.61 5.76
CA TYR A 187 6.85 3.02 4.94
C TYR A 187 7.01 2.54 3.49
N LEU A 188 6.56 1.30 3.25
CA LEU A 188 6.58 0.66 1.94
C LEU A 188 5.17 0.24 1.56
N LYS A 189 4.73 0.66 0.36
CA LYS A 189 3.39 0.40 -0.16
C LYS A 189 3.42 -0.47 -1.41
N GLU A 190 2.43 -0.31 -2.29
CA GLU A 190 2.19 -1.20 -3.42
C GLU A 190 3.26 -1.12 -4.52
N LYS A 191 3.95 0.02 -4.67
CA LYS A 191 4.80 0.29 -5.85
C LYS A 191 5.88 -0.76 -6.04
N ILE A 192 6.58 -1.13 -4.97
CA ILE A 192 7.65 -2.13 -5.02
C ILE A 192 7.11 -3.51 -5.44
N ILE A 193 5.90 -3.87 -5.01
CA ILE A 193 5.26 -5.14 -5.34
C ILE A 193 4.78 -5.16 -6.78
N ASP A 194 4.14 -4.08 -7.25
CA ASP A 194 3.72 -3.96 -8.65
C ASP A 194 4.94 -4.08 -9.59
N THR A 195 6.09 -3.53 -9.20
CA THR A 195 7.35 -3.63 -9.95
C THR A 195 7.90 -5.06 -9.96
N PHE A 196 7.91 -5.76 -8.83
CA PHE A 196 8.32 -7.17 -8.79
C PHE A 196 7.40 -8.09 -9.60
N LEU A 197 6.08 -7.85 -9.57
CA LEU A 197 5.12 -8.62 -10.36
C LEU A 197 5.34 -8.48 -11.87
N ALA A 198 5.81 -7.32 -12.31
CA ALA A 198 6.16 -7.05 -13.70
C ALA A 198 7.54 -7.60 -14.12
N LYS A 199 8.27 -8.27 -13.21
CA LYS A 199 9.66 -8.69 -13.38
C LYS A 199 10.55 -7.51 -13.79
N THR A 200 10.37 -6.38 -13.11
CA THR A 200 11.07 -5.13 -13.35
C THR A 200 11.89 -4.77 -12.11
N ILE A 201 13.01 -4.08 -12.28
CA ILE A 201 13.91 -3.68 -11.19
C ILE A 201 13.38 -2.37 -10.58
N PRO A 202 13.04 -2.34 -9.29
CA PRO A 202 12.63 -1.11 -8.63
C PRO A 202 13.83 -0.18 -8.39
N ILE A 203 13.63 1.10 -8.72
CA ILE A 203 14.51 2.21 -8.32
C ILE A 203 13.82 3.02 -7.24
#